data_AF-A0AAV8ZJL1-F1
#
_entry.id   AF-A0AAV8ZJL1-F1
#
_cell.length_a   1.000
_cell.length_b   1.000
_cell.length_c   1.000
_cell.angle_alpha   90.00
_cell.angle_beta   90.00
_cell.angle_gamma   90.00
#
_symmetry.space_group_name_H-M   'P 1'
#
loop_
_entity.id
_entity.type
_entity.pdbx_description
1 polymer ?
#
loop_
_entity_poly.entity_id
_entity_poly.type
_entity_poly.pdbx_seq_one_letter_code
_entity_poly.pdbx_strand_id
1 'polypeptide(L)'
;MDLGKCTEMLKKCCAFLEEYRKTGFKSAILTSKELAEELEIEPVFKATTRIRCVKRQAGETARDEPITSPEKKFEVEFFNCLLDTTLISLNERFEQLYEYSESWSFLYNIKKIPEKPDLLKLCGDLQLKLTVGSESDIDGCPYVI
;
A
#
# COMPACT_ATOMS: atom_id res chain seq x y z
N MET A 1 -17.00 14.58 7.89
CA MET A 1 -15.77 13.88 7.44
C MET A 1 -16.19 12.88 6.39
N ASP A 2 -15.56 12.88 5.20
CA ASP A 2 -15.96 12.02 4.07
C ASP A 2 -15.14 10.72 4.13
N LEU A 3 -15.71 9.68 4.75
CA LEU A 3 -15.05 8.40 4.99
C LEU A 3 -14.59 7.73 3.69
N GLY A 4 -15.44 7.73 2.67
CA GLY A 4 -15.14 7.13 1.37
C GLY A 4 -13.97 7.84 0.69
N LYS A 5 -13.92 9.18 0.77
CA LYS A 5 -12.78 9.95 0.25
C LYS A 5 -11.49 9.65 1.01
N CYS A 6 -11.54 9.49 2.34
CA CYS A 6 -10.36 9.15 3.14
C CYS A 6 -9.78 7.77 2.75
N THR A 7 -10.63 6.75 2.60
CA THR A 7 -10.19 5.42 2.19
C THR A 7 -9.73 5.37 0.74
N GLU A 8 -10.35 6.14 -0.16
CA GLU A 8 -9.87 6.31 -1.53
C GLU A 8 -8.45 6.91 -1.57
N MET A 9 -8.17 7.94 -0.76
CA MET A 9 -6.84 8.53 -0.66
C MET A 9 -5.80 7.54 -0.14
N LEU A 10 -6.16 6.69 0.83
CA LEU A 10 -5.28 5.63 1.33
C LEU A 10 -4.98 4.58 0.24
N LYS A 11 -6.00 4.12 -0.50
CA LYS A 11 -5.81 3.21 -1.65
C LYS A 11 -4.89 3.81 -2.70
N LYS A 12 -5.05 5.09 -3.02
CA LYS A 12 -4.17 5.83 -3.94
C LYS A 12 -2.72 5.91 -3.42
N CYS A 13 -2.54 6.09 -2.11
CA CYS A 13 -1.22 6.08 -1.49
C CYS A 13 -0.54 4.71 -1.63
N CYS A 14 -1.26 3.61 -1.35
CA CYS A 14 -0.72 2.26 -1.56
C CYS A 14 -0.33 2.02 -3.03
N ALA A 15 -1.20 2.36 -3.98
CA ALA A 15 -0.91 2.23 -5.41
C ALA A 15 0.31 3.07 -5.84
N PHE A 16 0.46 4.27 -5.30
CA PHE A 16 1.65 5.10 -5.51
C PHE A 16 2.91 4.40 -4.99
N LEU A 17 2.88 3.84 -3.77
CA LEU A 17 4.03 3.15 -3.19
C LEU A 17 4.40 1.88 -3.98
N GLU A 18 3.41 1.14 -4.50
CA GLU A 18 3.64 -0.03 -5.37
C GLU A 18 4.31 0.35 -6.70
N GLU A 19 3.91 1.47 -7.30
CA GLU A 19 4.53 2.00 -8.51
C GLU A 19 5.95 2.49 -8.20
N TYR A 20 6.10 3.25 -7.12
CA TYR A 20 7.38 3.79 -6.63
C TYR A 20 8.37 2.69 -6.28
N ARG A 21 7.88 1.54 -5.80
CA ARG A 21 8.69 0.34 -5.55
C ARG A 21 9.32 -0.25 -6.81
N LYS A 22 8.70 -0.05 -7.98
CA LYS A 22 9.17 -0.58 -9.28
C LYS A 22 10.08 0.41 -10.00
N THR A 23 9.75 1.69 -9.97
CA THR A 23 10.39 2.71 -10.81
C THR A 23 11.09 3.81 -10.01
N GLY A 24 10.71 4.00 -8.75
CA GLY A 24 11.11 5.12 -7.90
C GLY A 24 12.55 5.09 -7.42
N PHE A 25 13.23 3.93 -7.46
CA PHE A 25 14.63 3.89 -7.07
C PHE A 25 15.51 4.76 -7.96
N LYS A 26 15.31 4.69 -9.29
CA LYS A 26 16.10 5.47 -10.25
C LYS A 26 15.89 6.97 -10.08
N SER A 27 14.65 7.42 -9.86
CA SER A 27 14.35 8.82 -9.61
C SER A 27 14.91 9.28 -8.27
N ALA A 28 14.79 8.48 -7.21
CA ALA A 28 15.38 8.78 -5.90
C ALA A 28 16.90 8.97 -5.97
N ILE A 29 17.60 8.12 -6.72
CA ILE A 29 19.03 8.27 -6.96
C ILE A 29 19.33 9.56 -7.72
N LEU A 30 18.57 9.88 -8.78
CA LEU A 30 18.78 11.10 -9.56
C LEU A 30 18.63 12.35 -8.68
N THR A 31 17.53 12.46 -7.94
CA THR A 31 17.27 13.58 -7.02
C THR A 31 18.33 13.66 -5.91
N SER A 32 18.79 12.52 -5.40
CA SER A 32 19.86 12.51 -4.38
C SER A 32 21.19 12.99 -4.94
N LYS A 33 21.50 12.69 -6.21
CA LYS A 33 22.71 13.16 -6.89
C LYS A 33 22.65 14.67 -7.12
N GLU A 34 21.53 15.18 -7.63
CA GLU A 34 21.30 16.61 -7.82
C GLU A 34 21.46 17.39 -6.50
N LEU A 35 20.88 16.88 -5.41
CA LEU A 35 21.01 17.50 -4.09
C LEU A 35 22.45 17.44 -3.55
N ALA A 36 23.17 16.34 -3.76
CA ALA A 36 24.56 16.23 -3.33
C ALA A 36 25.47 17.20 -4.09
N GLU A 37 25.24 17.38 -5.41
CA GLU A 37 25.94 18.38 -6.22
C GLU A 37 25.67 19.80 -5.73
N GLU A 38 24.42 20.14 -5.39
CA GLU A 38 24.05 21.45 -4.82
C GLU A 38 24.76 21.71 -3.48
N LEU A 39 25.01 20.66 -2.70
CA LEU A 39 25.69 20.74 -1.41
C LEU A 39 27.21 20.60 -1.51
N GLU A 40 27.78 20.55 -2.71
CA GLU A 40 29.22 20.31 -2.97
C GLU A 40 29.73 18.99 -2.33
N ILE A 41 28.84 17.99 -2.22
CA ILE A 41 29.14 16.65 -1.71
C ILE A 41 29.30 15.70 -2.89
N GLU A 42 30.36 14.89 -2.86
CA GLU A 42 30.58 13.86 -3.89
C GLU A 42 29.44 12.81 -3.88
N PRO A 43 28.68 12.64 -5.00
CA PRO A 43 27.48 11.80 -5.04
C PRO A 43 27.81 10.32 -5.29
N VAL A 44 28.62 9.72 -4.41
CA VAL A 44 29.12 8.34 -4.55
C VAL A 44 28.65 7.45 -3.40
N PHE A 45 28.13 6.27 -3.73
CA PHE A 45 27.91 5.23 -2.74
C PHE A 45 29.24 4.69 -2.22
N LYS A 46 29.54 4.98 -0.94
CA LYS A 46 30.73 4.44 -0.28
C LYS A 46 30.62 2.91 -0.18
N ALA A 47 31.61 2.21 -0.73
CA ALA A 47 31.66 0.76 -0.64
C ALA A 47 31.79 0.32 0.83
N THR A 48 30.96 -0.65 1.26
CA THR A 48 31.14 -1.29 2.57
C THR A 48 32.43 -2.12 2.52
N THR A 49 33.39 -1.82 3.40
CA THR A 49 34.78 -2.31 3.34
C THR A 49 34.98 -3.81 3.60
N ARG A 50 33.93 -4.61 3.84
CA ARG A 50 34.06 -6.06 4.01
C ARG A 50 32.90 -6.84 3.41
N ILE A 51 33.12 -7.41 2.22
CA ILE A 51 32.36 -8.58 1.77
C ILE A 51 32.96 -9.77 2.53
N ARG A 52 32.26 -10.28 3.54
CA ARG A 52 32.71 -11.46 4.30
C ARG A 52 32.53 -12.70 3.41
N CYS A 53 33.59 -13.14 2.75
CA CYS A 53 33.62 -14.46 2.13
C CYS A 53 33.61 -15.55 3.22
N VAL A 54 32.47 -16.21 3.40
CA VAL A 54 32.36 -17.38 4.28
C VAL A 54 32.89 -18.60 3.50
N LYS A 55 33.78 -19.38 4.11
CA LYS A 55 34.28 -20.64 3.51
C LYS A 55 33.11 -21.61 3.29
N ARG A 56 33.00 -22.14 2.07
CA ARG A 56 32.03 -23.19 1.70
C ARG A 56 32.38 -24.51 2.37
N GLN A 57 31.38 -25.25 2.81
CA GLN A 57 31.53 -26.67 3.13
C GLN A 57 31.23 -27.52 1.88
N ALA A 58 31.93 -28.64 1.72
CA ALA A 58 31.71 -29.52 0.58
C ALA A 58 30.28 -30.06 0.60
N GLY A 59 29.53 -29.88 -0.50
CA GLY A 59 28.14 -30.34 -0.64
C GLY A 59 27.06 -29.27 -0.46
N GLU A 60 27.39 -28.02 -0.10
CA GLU A 60 26.42 -26.91 -0.17
C GLU A 60 26.02 -26.64 -1.63
N THR A 61 24.72 -26.55 -1.91
CA THR A 61 24.18 -25.99 -3.15
C THR A 61 24.64 -24.53 -3.30
N ALA A 62 24.78 -24.05 -4.54
CA ALA A 62 25.23 -22.68 -4.78
C ALA A 62 24.34 -21.68 -4.05
N ARG A 63 24.92 -20.86 -3.15
CA ARG A 63 24.25 -19.67 -2.62
C ARG A 63 24.15 -18.62 -3.71
N ASP A 64 23.11 -17.79 -3.63
CA ASP A 64 23.04 -16.55 -4.41
C ASP A 64 24.32 -15.74 -4.23
N GLU A 65 24.87 -15.25 -5.34
CA GLU A 65 26.09 -14.45 -5.31
C GLU A 65 25.86 -13.19 -4.48
N PRO A 66 26.77 -12.85 -3.55
CA PRO A 66 26.62 -11.67 -2.72
C PRO A 66 26.57 -10.41 -3.59
N ILE A 67 25.61 -9.52 -3.30
CA ILE A 67 25.48 -8.25 -4.01
C ILE A 67 26.75 -7.42 -3.79
N THR A 68 27.51 -7.22 -4.86
CA THR A 68 28.81 -6.54 -4.85
C THR A 68 28.68 -5.02 -5.03
N SER A 69 27.67 -4.56 -5.76
CA SER A 69 27.42 -3.12 -5.98
C SER A 69 26.78 -2.51 -4.73
N PRO A 70 27.40 -1.47 -4.10
CA PRO A 70 26.81 -0.76 -2.96
C PRO A 70 25.44 -0.14 -3.29
N GLU A 71 25.27 0.36 -4.51
CA GLU A 71 23.99 0.91 -4.99
C GLU A 71 22.93 -0.19 -5.07
N LYS A 72 23.26 -1.35 -5.67
CA LYS A 72 22.32 -2.47 -5.75
C LYS A 72 21.98 -3.03 -4.38
N LYS A 73 22.95 -3.03 -3.46
CA LYS A 73 22.76 -3.45 -2.09
C LYS A 73 21.80 -2.52 -1.36
N PHE A 74 21.95 -1.20 -1.53
CA PHE A 74 21.03 -0.21 -0.98
C PHE A 74 19.62 -0.34 -1.57
N GLU A 75 19.50 -0.59 -2.87
CA GLU A 75 18.21 -0.88 -3.51
C GLU A 75 17.50 -2.07 -2.87
N VAL A 76 18.20 -3.20 -2.73
CA VAL A 76 17.59 -4.46 -2.30
C VAL A 76 17.39 -4.53 -0.79
N GLU A 77 18.41 -4.19 0.00
CA GLU A 77 18.39 -4.38 1.46
C GLU A 77 17.70 -3.24 2.21
N PHE A 78 17.63 -2.04 1.61
CA PHE A 78 17.02 -0.87 2.25
C PHE A 78 15.78 -0.38 1.51
N PHE A 79 15.91 0.11 0.28
CA PHE A 79 14.82 0.77 -0.43
C PHE A 79 13.62 -0.17 -0.64
N ASN A 80 13.90 -1.37 -1.13
CA ASN A 80 12.89 -2.39 -1.36
C ASN A 80 12.25 -2.87 -0.07
N CYS A 81 13.07 -3.26 0.92
CA CYS A 81 12.56 -3.69 2.22
C CYS A 81 11.71 -2.62 2.91
N LEU A 82 12.10 -1.34 2.85
CA LEU A 82 11.36 -0.23 3.43
C LEU A 82 9.96 -0.12 2.82
N LEU A 83 9.87 -0.12 1.49
CA LEU A 83 8.61 0.02 0.78
C LEU A 83 7.73 -1.22 0.95
N ASP A 84 8.31 -2.41 0.89
CA ASP A 84 7.59 -3.67 1.10
C ASP A 84 6.99 -3.71 2.52
N THR A 85 7.78 -3.32 3.54
CA THR A 85 7.31 -3.21 4.93
C THR A 85 6.21 -2.16 5.07
N THR A 86 6.37 -1.01 4.43
CA THR A 86 5.39 0.08 4.49
C THR A 86 4.06 -0.35 3.87
N LEU A 87 4.10 -1.02 2.71
CA LEU A 87 2.90 -1.53 2.03
C LEU A 87 2.16 -2.57 2.87
N ILE A 88 2.89 -3.54 3.43
CA ILE A 88 2.29 -4.55 4.33
C ILE A 88 1.65 -3.86 5.53
N SER A 89 2.37 -2.95 6.19
CA SER A 89 1.88 -2.25 7.37
C SER A 89 0.63 -1.39 7.08
N LEU A 90 0.59 -0.70 5.94
CA LEU A 90 -0.57 0.09 5.54
C LEU A 90 -1.78 -0.81 5.25
N ASN A 91 -1.58 -1.90 4.52
CA ASN A 91 -2.68 -2.81 4.18
C ASN A 91 -3.26 -3.47 5.44
N GLU A 92 -2.41 -4.02 6.32
CA GLU A 92 -2.86 -4.64 7.57
C GLU A 92 -3.56 -3.64 8.50
N ARG A 93 -3.02 -2.42 8.63
CA ARG A 93 -3.56 -1.41 9.55
C ARG A 93 -4.92 -0.88 9.11
N PHE A 94 -5.18 -0.82 7.81
CA PHE A 94 -6.39 -0.19 7.26
C PHE A 94 -7.41 -1.18 6.67
N GLU A 95 -7.15 -2.49 6.73
CA GLU A 95 -8.08 -3.53 6.23
C GLU A 95 -9.50 -3.35 6.77
N GLN A 96 -9.66 -3.29 8.10
CA GLN A 96 -10.97 -3.08 8.73
C GLN A 96 -11.61 -1.74 8.34
N LEU A 97 -10.80 -0.69 8.16
CA LEU A 97 -11.30 0.61 7.73
C LEU A 97 -11.82 0.55 6.29
N TYR A 98 -11.17 -0.21 5.41
CA TYR A 98 -11.65 -0.43 4.05
C TYR A 98 -12.98 -1.17 4.06
N GLU A 99 -13.08 -2.30 4.77
CA GLU A 99 -14.33 -3.06 4.87
C GLU A 99 -15.48 -2.23 5.45
N TYR A 100 -15.19 -1.47 6.50
CA TYR A 100 -16.15 -0.55 7.10
C TYR A 100 -16.57 0.55 6.10
N SER A 101 -15.62 1.15 5.39
CA SER A 101 -15.93 2.17 4.39
C SER A 101 -16.77 1.61 3.24
N GLU A 102 -16.49 0.41 2.72
CA GLU A 102 -17.28 -0.18 1.63
C GLU A 102 -18.76 -0.33 2.03
N SER A 103 -19.03 -0.68 3.30
CA SER A 103 -20.40 -0.89 3.76
C SER A 103 -21.09 0.40 4.24
N TRP A 104 -20.36 1.32 4.89
CA TRP A 104 -20.95 2.44 5.64
C TRP A 104 -20.69 3.83 5.04
N SER A 105 -19.74 3.98 4.11
CA SER A 105 -19.32 5.31 3.63
C SER A 105 -20.42 6.09 2.92
N PHE A 106 -21.36 5.40 2.28
CA PHE A 106 -22.48 6.04 1.58
C PHE A 106 -23.40 6.82 2.53
N LEU A 107 -23.55 6.37 3.78
CA LEU A 107 -24.35 7.04 4.80
C LEU A 107 -23.80 8.43 5.14
N TYR A 108 -22.49 8.61 5.03
CA TYR A 108 -21.82 9.90 5.25
C TYR A 108 -21.97 10.86 4.06
N ASN A 109 -22.39 10.35 2.89
CA ASN A 109 -22.47 11.09 1.64
C ASN A 109 -23.80 10.91 0.89
N ILE A 110 -24.90 10.62 1.60
CA ILE A 110 -26.21 10.30 0.99
C ILE A 110 -26.64 11.35 -0.04
N LYS A 111 -26.39 12.63 0.23
CA LYS A 111 -26.72 13.75 -0.65
C LYS A 111 -25.99 13.74 -2.00
N LYS A 112 -24.90 12.97 -2.13
CA LYS A 112 -24.10 12.84 -3.35
C LYS A 112 -24.49 11.61 -4.18
N ILE A 113 -25.41 10.78 -3.68
CA ILE A 113 -25.88 9.59 -4.41
C ILE A 113 -26.83 10.07 -5.50
N PRO A 114 -26.51 9.83 -6.79
CA PRO A 114 -27.16 10.50 -7.91
C PRO A 114 -28.58 10.01 -8.14
N GLU A 115 -28.89 8.75 -7.86
CA GLU A 115 -30.19 8.16 -8.18
C GLU A 115 -30.78 7.32 -7.05
N LYS A 116 -32.11 7.28 -6.98
CA LYS A 116 -32.85 6.45 -6.01
C LYS A 116 -32.55 4.95 -6.15
N PRO A 117 -32.43 4.36 -7.35
CA PRO A 117 -32.04 2.95 -7.50
C PRO A 117 -30.67 2.64 -6.89
N ASP A 118 -29.68 3.52 -7.04
CA ASP A 118 -28.35 3.34 -6.46
C ASP A 118 -28.40 3.35 -4.93
N LEU A 119 -29.18 4.27 -4.36
CA LEU A 119 -29.40 4.33 -2.91
C LEU A 119 -30.09 3.04 -2.41
N LEU A 120 -31.11 2.56 -3.11
CA LEU A 120 -31.81 1.32 -2.74
C LEU A 120 -30.88 0.11 -2.78
N LYS A 121 -30.01 0.04 -3.79
CA LYS A 121 -28.99 -1.01 -3.87
C LYS A 121 -28.05 -0.96 -2.65
N LEU A 122 -27.52 0.22 -2.32
CA LEU A 122 -26.63 0.41 -1.17
C LEU A 122 -27.32 0.04 0.17
N CYS A 123 -28.60 0.40 0.32
CA CYS A 123 -29.40 0.00 1.48
C CYS A 123 -29.63 -1.52 1.53
N GLY A 124 -29.89 -2.16 0.40
CA GLY A 124 -30.03 -3.62 0.30
C GLY A 124 -28.72 -4.36 0.62
N ASP A 125 -27.60 -3.89 0.10
CA ASP A 125 -26.27 -4.43 0.39
C ASP A 125 -25.93 -4.31 1.89
N LEU A 126 -26.28 -3.17 2.51
CA LEU A 126 -26.11 -2.98 3.96
C LEU A 126 -27.02 -3.90 4.77
N GLN A 127 -28.28 -4.09 4.35
CA GLN A 127 -29.19 -5.04 5.00
C GLN A 127 -28.59 -6.43 5.00
N LEU A 128 -28.13 -6.93 3.84
CA LEU A 128 -27.50 -8.25 3.72
C LEU A 128 -26.29 -8.39 4.65
N LYS A 129 -25.48 -7.33 4.80
CA LYS A 129 -24.32 -7.32 5.70
C LYS A 129 -24.72 -7.43 7.19
N LEU A 130 -25.93 -6.99 7.53
CA LEU A 130 -26.52 -7.00 8.87
C LEU A 130 -27.58 -8.09 9.05
N THR A 131 -27.70 -9.03 8.11
CA THR A 131 -28.58 -10.19 8.22
C THR A 131 -27.84 -11.36 8.85
N VAL A 132 -28.41 -11.97 9.89
CA VAL A 132 -27.97 -13.24 10.45
C VAL A 132 -29.13 -14.23 10.36
N GLY A 133 -28.96 -15.25 9.50
CA GLY A 133 -30.02 -16.20 9.21
C GLY A 133 -31.18 -15.53 8.49
N SER A 134 -32.36 -15.51 9.11
CA SER A 134 -33.57 -14.85 8.59
C SER A 134 -33.85 -13.50 9.24
N GLU A 135 -33.06 -13.09 10.23
CA GLU A 135 -33.25 -11.83 10.95
C GLU A 135 -32.28 -10.78 10.43
N SER A 136 -32.77 -9.55 10.26
CA SER A 136 -31.96 -8.41 9.82
C SER A 136 -32.17 -7.25 10.77
N ASP A 137 -31.10 -6.56 11.13
CA ASP A 137 -31.18 -5.39 12.02
C ASP A 137 -31.86 -4.18 11.37
N ILE A 138 -31.87 -4.13 10.03
CA ILE A 138 -32.46 -3.04 9.24
C ILE A 138 -33.30 -3.58 8.08
N ASP A 139 -34.23 -2.75 7.61
CA ASP A 139 -34.98 -2.97 6.36
C ASP A 139 -34.48 -2.00 5.29
N GLY A 140 -33.78 -2.54 4.29
CA GLY A 140 -33.23 -1.80 3.16
C GLY A 140 -34.18 -1.73 1.96
N CYS A 141 -35.32 -2.43 2.01
CA CYS A 141 -36.32 -2.42 0.96
C CYS A 141 -37.25 -1.20 1.13
N PRO A 142 -37.60 -0.51 0.03
CA PRO A 142 -38.66 0.48 0.11
C PRO A 142 -39.98 -0.26 0.27
N TYR A 143 -40.77 0.10 1.29
CA TYR A 143 -42.18 -0.27 1.30
C TYR A 143 -42.82 0.19 -0.01
N VAL A 144 -43.37 -0.75 -0.77
CA VAL A 144 -44.36 -0.43 -1.80
C VAL A 144 -45.61 -0.05 -1.03
N ILE A 145 -45.80 1.25 -0.79
CA ILE A 145 -47.07 1.83 -0.34
C ILE A 145 -47.93 2.05 -1.58
#